data_AF-F4PYT2-F1
#
_entry.id   AF-F4PYT2-F1
#
_cell.length_a   1.000
_cell.length_b   1.000
_cell.length_c   1.000
_cell.angle_alpha   90.00
_cell.angle_beta   90.00
_cell.angle_gamma   90.00
#
_symmetry.space_group_name_H-M   'P 1'
#
loop_
_entity.id
_entity.type
_entity.pdbx_description
1 polymer ?
#
loop_
_entity_poly.entity_id
_entity_poly.type
_entity_poly.pdbx_seq_one_letter_code
_entity_poly.pdbx_strand_id
1 'polypeptide(L)'
;MSDPIIQQINSLLQEQQVRYSNEIKELKEIIKKKDEILNNNTTSTSVAKLTKVEFQPDIVDPITLNIGGSEYQTTKETLLKVKGSYFDKLLKGEIKATNINDKSNSFFIDRDGTNFKYILNYLRTEDPLEIPQSILNEIDKDLAFYKIYIEHLPSPSVIVDQYQIANFSKWIGKKSNLTLLYRGTRNGFKASTFHSLCDGKGPTITLIKSDDLSIFGGYNSQSWNSENKFYGDDQCFIFTMLNHVGVPPTKYYSKDQSYVKGDPDSGPIFGAAHDINIIDRANIARDDLCYQSFPYSYFCL
;
A
#
# COMPACT_ATOMS: atom_id res chain seq x y z
N MET A 1 -45.86 18.85 10.65
CA MET A 1 -45.17 19.79 9.72
C MET A 1 -43.70 19.41 9.76
N SER A 2 -43.13 18.99 8.63
CA SER A 2 -41.71 18.61 8.55
C SER A 2 -40.81 19.83 8.68
N ASP A 3 -39.69 19.67 9.40
CA ASP A 3 -38.69 20.72 9.63
C ASP A 3 -38.18 21.30 8.29
N PRO A 4 -38.22 22.64 8.08
CA PRO A 4 -37.73 23.30 6.87
C PRO A 4 -36.29 22.91 6.50
N ILE A 5 -35.44 22.62 7.49
CA ILE A 5 -34.04 22.23 7.28
C ILE A 5 -33.97 20.83 6.68
N ILE A 6 -34.80 19.90 7.15
CA ILE A 6 -34.87 18.53 6.62
C ILE A 6 -35.39 18.53 5.18
N GLN A 7 -36.35 19.40 4.85
CA GLN A 7 -36.82 19.56 3.48
C GLN A 7 -35.71 20.08 2.55
N GLN A 8 -34.91 21.03 3.01
CA GLN A 8 -33.80 21.58 2.23
C GLN A 8 -32.67 20.57 2.03
N ILE A 9 -32.31 19.79 3.05
CA ILE A 9 -31.33 18.69 2.94
C ILE A 9 -31.79 17.63 1.93
N ASN A 10 -33.07 17.24 1.98
CA ASN A 10 -33.62 16.26 1.05
C ASN A 10 -33.64 16.77 -0.40
N SER A 11 -33.91 18.07 -0.61
CA SER A 11 -33.83 18.69 -1.94
C SER A 11 -32.40 18.63 -2.49
N LEU A 12 -31.41 19.01 -1.68
CA LEU A 12 -30.00 18.97 -2.06
C LEU A 12 -29.51 17.54 -2.36
N LEU A 13 -29.95 16.56 -1.58
CA LEU A 13 -29.65 15.13 -1.81
C LEU A 13 -30.24 14.65 -3.15
N GLN A 14 -31.48 15.02 -3.47
CA GLN A 14 -32.09 14.68 -4.75
C GLN A 14 -31.36 15.34 -5.92
N GLU A 15 -30.99 16.61 -5.80
CA GLU A 15 -30.20 17.32 -6.84
C GLU A 15 -28.84 16.65 -7.07
N GLN A 16 -28.14 16.25 -6.01
CA GLN A 16 -26.88 15.51 -6.11
C GLN A 16 -27.07 14.13 -6.76
N GLN A 17 -28.11 13.38 -6.39
CA GLN A 17 -28.41 12.08 -6.99
C GLN A 17 -28.69 12.19 -8.50
N VAL A 18 -29.46 13.21 -8.90
CA VAL A 18 -29.73 13.49 -10.32
C VAL A 18 -28.45 13.84 -11.06
N ARG A 19 -27.58 14.66 -10.45
CA ARG A 19 -26.29 15.02 -11.02
C ARG A 19 -25.40 13.80 -11.26
N TYR A 20 -25.22 12.94 -10.25
CA TYR A 20 -24.43 11.72 -10.38
C TYR A 20 -25.03 10.76 -11.41
N SER A 21 -26.36 10.63 -11.46
CA SER A 21 -27.03 9.79 -12.46
C SER A 21 -26.76 10.28 -13.89
N ASN A 22 -26.70 11.60 -14.11
CA ASN A 22 -26.39 12.16 -15.42
C ASN A 22 -24.92 11.95 -15.81
N GLU A 23 -23.97 12.15 -14.87
CA GLU A 23 -22.55 11.87 -15.11
C GLU A 23 -22.29 10.39 -15.44
N ILE A 24 -22.94 9.46 -14.73
CA ILE A 24 -22.87 8.02 -15.03
C ILE A 24 -23.41 7.72 -16.44
N LYS A 25 -24.48 8.39 -16.85
CA LYS A 25 -25.07 8.20 -18.18
C LYS A 25 -24.12 8.70 -19.28
N GLU A 26 -23.49 9.85 -19.10
CA GLU A 26 -22.48 10.36 -20.03
C GLU A 26 -21.25 9.44 -20.12
N LEU A 27 -20.75 8.96 -18.98
CA LEU A 27 -19.62 8.03 -18.94
C LEU A 27 -19.93 6.71 -19.67
N LYS A 28 -21.16 6.19 -19.54
CA LYS A 28 -21.59 4.99 -20.28
C LYS A 28 -21.62 5.21 -21.79
N GLU A 29 -22.07 6.38 -22.25
CA GLU A 29 -22.04 6.73 -23.68
C GLU A 29 -20.61 6.89 -24.20
N ILE A 30 -19.70 7.46 -23.40
CA ILE A 30 -18.27 7.55 -23.76
C ILE A 30 -17.65 6.16 -23.87
N ILE A 31 -17.93 5.25 -22.93
CA ILE A 31 -17.44 3.86 -22.97
C ILE A 31 -17.97 3.16 -24.22
N LYS A 32 -19.27 3.26 -24.50
CA LYS A 32 -19.87 2.68 -25.70
C LYS A 32 -19.22 3.18 -26.99
N LYS A 33 -19.01 4.50 -27.11
CA LYS A 33 -18.28 5.08 -28.24
C LYS A 33 -16.84 4.58 -28.34
N LYS A 34 -16.16 4.40 -27.21
CA LYS A 34 -14.79 3.86 -27.15
C LYS A 34 -14.75 2.40 -27.60
N ASP A 35 -15.72 1.58 -27.23
CA ASP A 35 -15.84 0.20 -27.66
C ASP A 35 -16.16 0.10 -29.16
N GLU A 36 -17.00 0.99 -29.69
CA GLU A 36 -17.25 1.11 -31.13
C GLU A 36 -15.98 1.52 -31.90
N ILE A 37 -15.20 2.48 -31.39
CA ILE A 37 -13.90 2.88 -31.97
C ILE A 37 -12.89 1.73 -31.91
N LEU A 38 -12.83 1.00 -30.79
CA LEU A 38 -11.94 -0.15 -30.63
C LEU A 38 -12.30 -1.27 -31.62
N ASN A 39 -13.59 -1.56 -31.77
CA ASN A 39 -14.07 -2.56 -32.73
C ASN A 39 -13.80 -2.13 -34.17
N ASN A 40 -14.04 -0.86 -34.53
CA ASN A 40 -13.78 -0.34 -35.87
C ASN A 40 -12.28 -0.28 -36.21
N ASN A 41 -11.42 0.07 -35.23
CA ASN A 41 -9.97 -0.01 -35.40
C ASN A 41 -9.51 -1.47 -35.57
N THR A 42 -10.18 -2.43 -34.94
CA THR A 42 -9.91 -3.86 -35.16
C THR A 42 -10.26 -4.24 -36.60
N THR A 43 -11.41 -3.79 -37.14
CA THR A 43 -11.82 -4.05 -38.54
C THR A 43 -10.91 -3.38 -39.57
N SER A 44 -10.49 -2.13 -39.34
CA SER A 44 -9.53 -1.43 -40.23
C SER A 44 -8.11 -2.03 -40.15
N THR A 45 -7.73 -2.60 -39.01
CA THR A 45 -6.47 -3.36 -38.87
C THR A 45 -6.54 -4.70 -39.60
N SER A 46 -7.70 -5.34 -39.72
CA SER A 46 -7.86 -6.60 -40.48
C SER A 46 -7.64 -6.41 -41.99
N VAL A 47 -8.05 -5.27 -42.56
CA VAL A 47 -7.86 -4.98 -44.00
C VAL A 47 -6.39 -4.63 -44.30
N ALA A 48 -5.70 -3.96 -43.37
CA ALA A 48 -4.26 -3.71 -43.46
C ALA A 48 -3.39 -4.95 -43.15
N LYS A 49 -3.91 -5.93 -42.38
CA LYS A 49 -3.23 -7.21 -42.09
C LYS A 49 -3.28 -8.22 -43.23
N LEU A 50 -4.21 -8.10 -44.18
CA LEU A 50 -4.31 -9.04 -45.32
C LEU A 50 -3.17 -8.88 -46.35
N THR A 51 -2.34 -7.84 -46.27
CA THR A 51 -1.25 -7.58 -47.23
C THR A 51 0.16 -7.81 -46.69
N LYS A 52 0.35 -8.20 -45.42
CA LYS A 52 1.64 -8.64 -44.87
C LYS A 52 1.47 -9.77 -43.86
N VAL A 53 1.35 -11.00 -44.37
CA VAL A 53 1.60 -12.19 -43.57
C VAL A 53 3.11 -12.40 -43.51
N GLU A 54 3.77 -11.72 -42.57
CA GLU A 54 5.03 -12.21 -42.02
C GLU A 54 4.67 -13.17 -40.88
N PHE A 55 4.92 -14.47 -41.09
CA PHE A 55 4.85 -15.48 -40.04
C PHE A 55 5.84 -15.08 -38.92
N GLN A 56 5.34 -14.56 -37.80
CA GLN A 56 6.15 -14.51 -36.58
C GLN A 56 6.29 -15.97 -36.09
N PRO A 57 7.51 -16.48 -35.88
CA PRO A 57 7.70 -17.83 -35.36
C PRO A 57 7.00 -17.92 -34.00
N ASP A 58 6.15 -18.93 -33.84
CA ASP A 58 5.51 -19.22 -32.55
C ASP A 58 6.61 -19.36 -31.50
N ILE A 59 6.65 -18.46 -30.52
CA ILE A 59 7.49 -18.60 -29.35
C ILE A 59 7.16 -19.98 -28.75
N VAL A 60 8.14 -20.79 -28.37
CA VAL A 60 7.89 -22.15 -27.83
C VAL A 60 8.56 -22.28 -26.47
N ASP A 61 7.95 -23.06 -25.58
CA ASP A 61 8.58 -23.37 -24.29
C ASP A 61 9.73 -24.38 -24.49
N PRO A 62 10.81 -24.31 -23.69
CA PRO A 62 11.07 -23.32 -22.64
C PRO A 62 11.59 -21.98 -23.20
N ILE A 63 11.22 -20.89 -22.52
CA ILE A 63 11.71 -19.54 -22.79
C ILE A 63 12.94 -19.26 -21.94
N THR A 64 14.01 -18.79 -22.58
CA THR A 64 15.23 -18.35 -21.90
C THR A 64 15.24 -16.82 -21.76
N LEU A 65 15.46 -16.34 -20.54
CA LEU A 65 15.63 -14.93 -20.21
C LEU A 65 17.06 -14.70 -19.74
N ASN A 66 17.79 -13.85 -20.44
CA ASN A 66 19.09 -13.38 -19.98
C ASN A 66 18.91 -11.97 -19.38
N ILE A 67 18.96 -11.88 -18.05
CA ILE A 67 18.77 -10.66 -17.29
C ILE A 67 20.15 -10.13 -16.87
N GLY A 68 20.70 -9.19 -17.65
CA GLY A 68 22.02 -8.59 -17.36
C GLY A 68 23.16 -9.59 -17.19
N GLY A 69 23.13 -10.71 -17.92
CA GLY A 69 24.12 -11.80 -17.82
C GLY A 69 23.68 -12.99 -16.98
N SER A 70 22.59 -12.89 -16.21
CA SER A 70 22.01 -14.02 -15.47
C SER A 70 20.97 -14.75 -16.31
N GLU A 71 21.19 -16.02 -16.60
CA GLU A 71 20.27 -16.82 -17.42
C GLU A 71 19.22 -17.56 -16.56
N TYR A 72 17.95 -17.43 -16.97
CA TYR A 72 16.80 -18.08 -16.36
C TYR A 72 15.96 -18.77 -17.43
N GLN A 73 15.35 -19.91 -17.08
CA GLN A 73 14.41 -20.61 -17.94
C GLN A 73 13.03 -20.73 -17.29
N THR A 74 12.00 -20.56 -18.10
CA THR A 74 10.59 -20.59 -17.66
C THR A 74 9.63 -20.90 -18.82
N THR A 75 8.33 -20.87 -18.57
CA THR A 75 7.27 -21.12 -19.56
C THR A 75 6.51 -19.83 -19.91
N LYS A 76 5.79 -19.87 -21.03
CA LYS A 76 4.79 -18.84 -21.40
C LYS A 76 3.79 -18.62 -20.28
N GLU A 77 3.28 -19.69 -19.68
CA GLU A 77 2.26 -19.61 -18.62
C GLU A 77 2.72 -18.73 -17.47
N THR A 78 3.94 -18.94 -16.98
CA THR A 78 4.55 -18.13 -15.91
C THR A 78 4.70 -16.65 -16.33
N LEU A 79 5.18 -16.37 -17.55
CA LEU A 79 5.40 -15.00 -18.01
C LEU A 79 4.11 -14.25 -18.36
N LEU A 80 3.07 -14.96 -18.78
CA LEU A 80 1.76 -14.41 -19.14
C LEU A 80 0.78 -14.35 -17.97
N LYS A 81 1.22 -14.75 -16.77
CA LYS A 81 0.44 -14.77 -15.53
C LYS A 81 -0.12 -13.38 -15.18
N VAL A 82 0.70 -12.33 -15.32
CA VAL A 82 0.30 -10.94 -15.06
C VAL A 82 0.03 -10.21 -16.37
N LYS A 83 -1.24 -9.94 -16.69
CA LYS A 83 -1.65 -9.23 -17.91
C LYS A 83 -1.21 -7.77 -17.88
N GLY A 84 -0.75 -7.26 -19.02
CA GLY A 84 -0.25 -5.89 -19.18
C GLY A 84 1.15 -5.64 -18.60
N SER A 85 1.75 -6.66 -17.98
CA SER A 85 3.15 -6.62 -17.52
C SER A 85 4.13 -6.49 -18.68
N TYR A 86 5.40 -6.21 -18.37
CA TYR A 86 6.49 -6.20 -19.33
C TYR A 86 6.58 -7.53 -20.08
N PHE A 87 6.49 -8.66 -19.39
CA PHE A 87 6.61 -9.99 -20.01
C PHE A 87 5.40 -10.33 -20.90
N ASP A 88 4.19 -9.93 -20.52
CA ASP A 88 3.00 -10.06 -21.37
C ASP A 88 3.17 -9.29 -22.68
N LYS A 89 3.67 -8.05 -22.60
CA LYS A 89 3.97 -7.23 -23.78
C LYS A 89 5.13 -7.76 -24.61
N LEU A 90 6.15 -8.33 -23.95
CA LEU A 90 7.31 -8.94 -24.58
C LEU A 90 6.89 -10.09 -25.50
N LEU A 91 6.11 -11.03 -24.97
CA LEU A 91 5.70 -12.21 -25.71
C LEU A 91 4.64 -11.92 -26.78
N LYS A 92 3.93 -10.80 -26.67
CA LYS A 92 3.02 -10.29 -27.71
C LYS A 92 3.72 -9.49 -28.82
N GLY A 93 5.04 -9.28 -28.69
CA GLY A 93 5.81 -8.47 -29.64
C GLY A 93 5.48 -6.96 -29.57
N GLU A 94 4.83 -6.50 -28.51
CA GLU A 94 4.47 -5.09 -28.31
C GLU A 94 5.68 -4.24 -27.88
N ILE A 95 6.72 -4.89 -27.36
CA ILE A 95 8.00 -4.25 -27.03
C ILE A 95 9.14 -4.93 -27.79
N LYS A 96 10.09 -4.13 -28.28
CA LYS A 96 11.26 -4.64 -28.98
C LYS A 96 12.18 -5.38 -28.00
N ALA A 97 12.30 -6.69 -28.18
CA ALA A 97 13.29 -7.49 -27.50
C ALA A 97 14.56 -7.59 -28.35
N THR A 98 15.73 -7.53 -27.72
CA THR A 98 16.97 -7.95 -28.38
C THR A 98 17.00 -9.49 -28.34
N ASN A 99 16.67 -10.12 -29.46
CA ASN A 99 16.81 -11.58 -29.57
C ASN A 99 18.29 -11.94 -29.53
N ILE A 100 18.67 -12.83 -28.62
CA ILE A 100 20.03 -13.36 -28.59
C ILE A 100 20.11 -14.44 -29.69
N ASN A 101 21.01 -14.24 -30.66
CA ASN A 101 21.42 -15.23 -31.67
C ASN A 101 20.30 -15.76 -32.60
N ASP A 102 19.30 -14.95 -32.98
CA ASP A 102 18.19 -15.35 -33.86
C ASP A 102 17.38 -16.58 -33.36
N LYS A 103 17.53 -16.95 -32.08
CA LYS A 103 16.74 -18.00 -31.45
C LYS A 103 15.43 -17.39 -30.96
N SER A 104 14.31 -17.80 -31.56
CA SER A 104 12.95 -17.28 -31.29
C SER A 104 12.47 -17.36 -29.83
N ASN A 105 13.22 -18.02 -28.94
CA ASN A 105 12.84 -18.30 -27.56
C ASN A 105 13.87 -17.78 -26.54
N SER A 106 14.75 -16.85 -26.91
CA SER A 106 15.79 -16.30 -26.03
C SER A 106 15.81 -14.77 -26.04
N PHE A 107 15.47 -14.17 -24.90
CA PHE A 107 15.31 -12.73 -24.75
C PHE A 107 16.37 -12.14 -23.82
N PHE A 108 17.06 -11.09 -24.28
CA PHE A 108 17.90 -10.28 -23.42
C PHE A 108 17.11 -9.14 -22.77
N ILE A 109 17.33 -8.94 -21.47
CA ILE A 109 16.75 -7.85 -20.69
C ILE A 109 17.89 -7.16 -19.93
N ASP A 110 18.08 -5.88 -20.22
CA ASP A 110 19.13 -5.05 -19.63
C ASP A 110 18.73 -4.57 -18.21
N ARG A 111 18.75 -5.51 -17.26
CA ARG A 111 18.46 -5.32 -15.83
C ARG A 111 19.42 -6.18 -15.00
N ASP A 112 19.57 -5.87 -13.72
CA ASP A 112 20.36 -6.71 -12.82
C ASP A 112 19.62 -8.03 -12.53
N GLY A 113 20.20 -9.15 -12.98
CA GLY A 113 19.60 -10.47 -12.81
C GLY A 113 19.79 -11.10 -11.43
N THR A 114 20.56 -10.48 -10.52
CA THR A 114 20.97 -11.08 -9.24
C THR A 114 19.79 -11.55 -8.39
N ASN A 115 18.72 -10.74 -8.32
CA ASN A 115 17.52 -11.03 -7.51
C ASN A 115 16.32 -11.51 -8.34
N PHE A 116 16.48 -11.69 -9.65
CA PHE A 116 15.36 -12.02 -10.53
C PHE A 116 14.67 -13.35 -10.20
N LYS A 117 15.40 -14.30 -9.60
CA LYS A 117 14.84 -15.58 -9.13
C LYS A 117 13.59 -15.41 -8.24
N TYR A 118 13.53 -14.37 -7.42
CA TYR A 118 12.41 -14.12 -6.52
C TYR A 118 11.16 -13.62 -7.27
N ILE A 119 11.34 -12.75 -8.25
CA ILE A 119 10.27 -12.30 -9.14
C ILE A 119 9.76 -13.48 -9.95
N LEU A 120 10.68 -14.32 -10.45
CA LEU A 120 10.31 -15.51 -11.22
C LEU A 120 9.56 -16.55 -10.36
N ASN A 121 9.97 -16.77 -9.12
CA ASN A 121 9.24 -17.65 -8.20
C ASN A 121 7.85 -17.09 -7.88
N TYR A 122 7.73 -15.79 -7.61
CA TYR A 122 6.41 -15.15 -7.44
C TYR A 122 5.50 -15.37 -8.66
N LEU A 123 6.02 -15.23 -9.89
CA LEU A 123 5.22 -15.49 -11.11
C LEU A 123 4.80 -16.98 -11.25
N ARG A 124 5.53 -17.90 -10.62
CA ARG A 124 5.21 -19.34 -10.61
C ARG A 124 4.18 -19.70 -9.55
N THR A 125 4.33 -19.18 -8.33
CA THR A 125 3.57 -19.64 -7.15
C THR A 125 2.52 -18.66 -6.68
N GLU A 126 2.59 -17.38 -7.07
CA GLU A 126 1.85 -16.25 -6.51
C GLU A 126 2.11 -16.04 -5.00
N ASP A 127 3.16 -16.66 -4.46
CA ASP A 127 3.53 -16.57 -3.05
C ASP A 127 4.70 -15.58 -2.85
N PRO A 128 4.48 -14.44 -2.19
CA PRO A 128 5.53 -13.45 -1.95
C PRO A 128 6.41 -13.78 -0.73
N LEU A 129 6.12 -14.85 0.03
CA LEU A 129 6.81 -15.17 1.29
C LEU A 129 8.30 -15.56 1.10
N GLU A 130 8.74 -15.84 -0.12
CA GLU A 130 10.12 -16.26 -0.41
C GLU A 130 11.12 -15.09 -0.49
N ILE A 131 10.67 -13.83 -0.42
CA ILE A 131 11.53 -12.66 -0.65
C ILE A 131 12.21 -12.18 0.65
N PRO A 132 13.56 -12.21 0.75
CA PRO A 132 14.25 -11.69 1.93
C PRO A 132 14.08 -10.18 2.10
N GLN A 133 13.83 -9.74 3.33
CA GLN A 133 13.62 -8.32 3.69
C GLN A 133 14.78 -7.41 3.23
N SER A 134 16.01 -7.93 3.24
CA SER A 134 17.23 -7.18 2.92
C SER A 134 17.27 -6.67 1.47
N ILE A 135 16.57 -7.34 0.54
CA ILE A 135 16.64 -7.04 -0.89
C ILE A 135 15.36 -6.39 -1.44
N LEU A 136 14.35 -6.13 -0.58
CA LEU A 136 13.04 -5.65 -1.04
C LEU A 136 13.11 -4.34 -1.83
N ASN A 137 14.02 -3.43 -1.47
CA ASN A 137 14.19 -2.17 -2.21
C ASN A 137 14.71 -2.37 -3.64
N GLU A 138 15.52 -3.42 -3.86
CA GLU A 138 16.04 -3.75 -5.19
C GLU A 138 14.93 -4.40 -6.01
N ILE A 139 14.21 -5.36 -5.40
CA ILE A 139 13.08 -6.02 -6.03
C ILE A 139 11.96 -5.05 -6.39
N ASP A 140 11.64 -4.08 -5.53
CA ASP A 140 10.58 -3.09 -5.79
C ASP A 140 10.85 -2.28 -7.07
N LYS A 141 12.11 -1.86 -7.28
CA LYS A 141 12.52 -1.16 -8.51
C LYS A 141 12.34 -2.05 -9.74
N ASP A 142 12.65 -3.33 -9.62
CA ASP A 142 12.49 -4.30 -10.71
C ASP A 142 11.01 -4.59 -10.99
N LEU A 143 10.17 -4.78 -9.96
CA LEU A 143 8.72 -4.94 -10.12
C LEU A 143 8.08 -3.74 -10.82
N ALA A 144 8.50 -2.52 -10.46
CA ALA A 144 8.08 -1.29 -11.12
C ALA A 144 8.51 -1.21 -12.59
N PHE A 145 9.69 -1.73 -12.93
CA PHE A 145 10.16 -1.87 -14.31
C PHE A 145 9.32 -2.89 -15.07
N TYR A 146 9.14 -4.09 -14.50
CA TYR A 146 8.39 -5.19 -15.11
C TYR A 146 6.87 -4.96 -15.11
N LYS A 147 6.38 -3.88 -14.48
CA LYS A 147 4.95 -3.58 -14.34
C LYS A 147 4.20 -4.75 -13.69
N ILE A 148 4.84 -5.36 -12.69
CA ILE A 148 4.25 -6.40 -11.85
C ILE A 148 3.91 -5.76 -10.52
N TYR A 149 2.65 -5.88 -10.12
CA TYR A 149 2.21 -5.51 -8.79
C TYR A 149 2.04 -6.79 -7.97
N ILE A 150 2.78 -6.89 -6.87
CA ILE A 150 2.61 -7.97 -5.91
C ILE A 150 1.61 -7.47 -4.87
N GLU A 151 0.43 -8.07 -4.83
CA GLU A 151 -0.48 -7.86 -3.70
C GLU A 151 0.19 -8.48 -2.46
N HIS A 152 0.43 -7.65 -1.43
CA HIS A 152 0.97 -8.05 -0.13
C HIS A 152 2.38 -8.67 -0.16
N LEU A 153 3.40 -7.87 -0.52
CA LEU A 153 4.75 -8.16 -0.02
C LEU A 153 4.69 -8.44 1.50
N PRO A 154 5.37 -9.46 2.01
CA PRO A 154 5.30 -9.84 3.42
C PRO A 154 5.59 -8.62 4.31
N SER A 155 4.57 -8.20 5.03
CA SER A 155 4.64 -7.08 5.96
C SER A 155 4.70 -7.62 7.39
N PRO A 156 5.54 -7.06 8.28
CA PRO A 156 5.47 -7.35 9.70
C PRO A 156 4.15 -6.89 10.34
N SER A 157 3.31 -6.15 9.61
CA SER A 157 1.99 -5.70 10.03
C SER A 157 0.89 -6.33 9.18
N VAL A 158 -0.26 -6.61 9.82
CA VAL A 158 -1.49 -7.06 9.15
C VAL A 158 -2.37 -5.91 8.68
N ILE A 159 -2.04 -4.66 9.05
CA ILE A 159 -2.84 -3.47 8.70
C ILE A 159 -2.11 -2.48 7.82
N VAL A 160 -0.78 -2.57 7.68
CA VAL A 160 -0.02 -1.75 6.74
C VAL A 160 0.90 -2.62 5.90
N ASP A 161 1.17 -2.21 4.66
CA ASP A 161 2.09 -2.91 3.76
C ASP A 161 3.55 -2.42 3.89
N GLN A 162 4.43 -3.04 3.12
CA GLN A 162 5.86 -2.71 3.06
C GLN A 162 6.14 -1.26 2.61
N TYR A 163 5.33 -0.72 1.70
CA TYR A 163 5.49 0.66 1.19
C TYR A 163 5.14 1.68 2.28
N GLN A 164 4.06 1.42 3.01
CA GLN A 164 3.67 2.21 4.16
C GLN A 164 4.72 2.14 5.27
N ILE A 165 5.33 0.97 5.49
CA ILE A 165 6.44 0.81 6.44
C ILE A 165 7.68 1.61 6.02
N ALA A 166 7.96 1.72 4.72
CA ALA A 166 9.08 2.51 4.22
C ALA A 166 8.96 4.00 4.61
N ASN A 167 7.73 4.53 4.74
CA ASN A 167 7.51 5.90 5.24
C ASN A 167 8.08 6.08 6.66
N PHE A 168 7.95 5.09 7.54
CA PHE A 168 8.51 5.19 8.90
C PHE A 168 10.02 5.28 8.89
N SER A 169 10.69 4.45 8.08
CA SER A 169 12.16 4.53 7.95
C SER A 169 12.61 5.89 7.45
N LYS A 170 11.87 6.49 6.50
CA LYS A 170 12.11 7.84 6.01
C LYS A 170 11.88 8.91 7.09
N TRP A 171 10.79 8.81 7.84
CA TRP A 171 10.41 9.78 8.87
C TRP A 171 11.32 9.77 10.10
N ILE A 172 11.79 8.59 10.50
CA ILE A 172 12.70 8.38 11.63
C ILE A 172 14.16 8.64 11.21
N GLY A 173 14.48 8.58 9.91
CA GLY A 173 15.83 8.81 9.39
C GLY A 173 16.79 7.63 9.56
N LYS A 174 16.28 6.45 9.97
CA LYS A 174 17.06 5.21 10.09
C LYS A 174 16.22 4.01 9.67
N LYS A 175 16.86 3.07 8.97
CA LYS A 175 16.26 1.75 8.74
C LYS A 175 16.28 0.96 10.03
N SER A 176 15.14 0.37 10.40
CA SER A 176 15.00 -0.45 11.61
C SER A 176 14.25 -1.72 11.29
N ASN A 177 14.68 -2.84 11.88
CA ASN A 177 13.91 -4.08 11.86
C ASN A 177 12.77 -3.95 12.87
N LEU A 178 11.53 -3.95 12.38
CA LEU A 178 10.35 -3.86 13.22
C LEU A 178 10.01 -5.23 13.80
N THR A 179 9.79 -5.29 15.11
CA THR A 179 9.31 -6.49 15.80
C THR A 179 7.96 -6.16 16.42
N LEU A 180 6.97 -7.04 16.22
CA LEU A 180 5.65 -6.86 16.81
C LEU A 180 5.70 -7.10 18.33
N LEU A 181 5.45 -6.05 19.12
CA LEU A 181 5.36 -6.14 20.58
C LEU A 181 3.95 -6.51 21.06
N TYR A 182 2.95 -5.81 20.52
CA TYR A 182 1.56 -5.91 20.95
C TYR A 182 0.62 -5.79 19.75
N ARG A 183 -0.47 -6.55 19.76
CA ARG A 183 -1.60 -6.40 18.83
C ARG A 183 -2.90 -6.65 19.59
N GLY A 184 -3.80 -5.67 19.64
CA GLY A 184 -5.07 -5.78 20.39
C GLY A 184 -5.88 -7.03 20.05
N THR A 185 -5.99 -7.40 18.77
CA THR A 185 -6.70 -8.63 18.34
C THR A 185 -6.02 -9.94 18.73
N ARG A 186 -4.73 -9.92 19.11
CA ARG A 186 -3.97 -11.09 19.58
C ARG A 186 -3.86 -11.14 21.09
N ASN A 187 -3.61 -9.98 21.72
CA ASN A 187 -3.24 -9.87 23.12
C ASN A 187 -4.41 -9.36 24.00
N GLY A 188 -5.54 -8.99 23.38
CA GLY A 188 -6.63 -8.28 24.04
C GLY A 188 -6.34 -6.78 24.14
N PHE A 189 -7.37 -6.00 24.47
CA PHE A 189 -7.32 -4.53 24.47
C PHE A 189 -7.16 -3.92 25.88
N LYS A 190 -6.64 -4.68 26.85
CA LYS A 190 -6.41 -4.15 28.19
C LYS A 190 -5.18 -3.24 28.21
N ALA A 191 -5.29 -2.09 28.87
CA ALA A 191 -4.18 -1.16 29.11
C ALA A 191 -3.01 -1.87 29.80
N SER A 192 -3.30 -2.62 30.86
CA SER A 192 -2.33 -3.46 31.57
C SER A 192 -1.57 -4.44 30.65
N THR A 193 -2.23 -5.03 29.66
CA THR A 193 -1.55 -5.92 28.70
C THR A 193 -0.61 -5.13 27.79
N PHE A 194 -1.04 -3.97 27.28
CA PHE A 194 -0.18 -3.10 26.49
C PHE A 194 1.09 -2.72 27.28
N HIS A 195 0.94 -2.23 28.50
CA HIS A 195 2.08 -1.84 29.34
C HIS A 195 3.01 -3.01 29.66
N SER A 196 2.47 -4.20 29.96
CA SER A 196 3.30 -5.39 30.20
C SER A 196 4.19 -5.80 29.02
N LEU A 197 3.77 -5.47 27.79
CA LEU A 197 4.46 -5.85 26.55
C LEU A 197 5.31 -4.72 25.97
N CYS A 198 4.93 -3.46 26.17
CA CYS A 198 5.51 -2.29 25.52
C CYS A 198 6.40 -1.44 26.44
N ASP A 199 6.20 -1.47 27.76
CA ASP A 199 7.01 -0.68 28.68
C ASP A 199 8.48 -1.14 28.66
N GLY A 200 9.40 -0.17 28.67
CA GLY A 200 10.84 -0.44 28.64
C GLY A 200 11.39 -1.10 27.37
N LYS A 201 10.63 -1.13 26.26
CA LYS A 201 11.06 -1.79 25.00
C LYS A 201 11.84 -0.88 24.04
N GLY A 202 12.13 0.36 24.43
CA GLY A 202 12.76 1.34 23.56
C GLY A 202 11.77 2.02 22.61
N PRO A 203 12.27 2.63 21.51
CA PRO A 203 11.44 3.36 20.57
C PRO A 203 10.40 2.46 19.90
N THR A 204 9.18 2.96 19.73
CA THR A 204 8.06 2.18 19.18
C THR A 204 7.22 2.98 18.19
N ILE A 205 6.66 2.27 17.22
CA ILE A 205 5.61 2.78 16.32
C ILE A 205 4.30 2.14 16.75
N THR A 206 3.32 2.97 17.08
CA THR A 206 1.95 2.54 17.35
C THR A 206 1.14 2.70 16.08
N LEU A 207 0.42 1.65 15.68
CA LEU A 207 -0.53 1.67 14.56
C LEU A 207 -1.93 1.40 15.08
N ILE A 208 -2.87 2.27 14.72
CA ILE A 208 -4.27 2.19 15.07
C ILE A 208 -5.07 2.11 13.77
N LYS A 209 -5.98 1.14 13.70
CA LYS A 209 -6.98 1.03 12.64
C LYS A 209 -8.35 1.26 13.25
N SER A 210 -9.03 2.31 12.80
CA SER A 210 -10.41 2.62 13.19
C SER A 210 -11.43 1.82 12.37
N ASP A 211 -12.69 1.91 12.77
CA ASP A 211 -13.85 1.30 12.12
C ASP A 211 -14.12 1.88 10.71
N ASP A 212 -13.84 3.17 10.52
CA ASP A 212 -13.87 3.87 9.21
C ASP A 212 -12.70 3.47 8.27
N LEU A 213 -11.90 2.47 8.67
CA LEU A 213 -10.73 1.95 7.97
C LEU A 213 -9.54 2.92 7.89
N SER A 214 -9.61 4.07 8.53
CA SER A 214 -8.46 4.96 8.66
C SER A 214 -7.34 4.28 9.46
N ILE A 215 -6.10 4.56 9.08
CA ILE A 215 -4.90 4.06 9.76
C ILE A 215 -4.05 5.27 10.13
N PHE A 216 -3.78 5.41 11.41
CA PHE A 216 -3.02 6.50 11.99
C PHE A 216 -2.28 6.00 13.23
N GLY A 217 -1.49 6.86 13.86
CA GLY A 217 -0.78 6.50 15.06
C GLY A 217 0.30 7.48 15.44
N GLY A 218 1.28 6.99 16.17
CA GLY A 218 2.40 7.79 16.62
C GLY A 218 3.66 6.99 16.83
N TYR A 219 4.79 7.69 16.75
CA TYR A 219 6.11 7.19 17.08
C TYR A 219 6.55 7.79 18.40
N ASN A 220 6.87 6.92 19.35
CA ASN A 220 7.53 7.27 20.60
C ASN A 220 9.03 6.98 20.42
N SER A 221 9.86 8.03 20.48
CA SER A 221 11.31 7.92 20.38
C SER A 221 11.96 7.34 21.63
N GLN A 222 11.22 7.25 22.74
CA GLN A 222 11.64 6.71 24.02
C GLN A 222 10.88 5.42 24.35
N SER A 223 11.15 4.83 25.52
CA SER A 223 10.40 3.68 26.01
C SER A 223 9.06 4.10 26.61
N TRP A 224 8.03 3.28 26.42
CA TRP A 224 6.80 3.40 27.22
C TRP A 224 7.09 3.18 28.70
N ASN A 225 6.26 3.81 29.53
CA ASN A 225 6.24 3.68 30.98
C ASN A 225 4.80 3.83 31.50
N SER A 226 4.65 3.64 32.81
CA SER A 226 3.38 3.71 33.54
C SER A 226 3.40 4.79 34.63
N GLU A 227 4.11 5.92 34.40
CA GLU A 227 4.34 6.97 35.41
C GLU A 227 3.22 8.01 35.53
N ASN A 228 2.19 7.92 34.68
CA ASN A 228 1.09 8.86 34.57
C ASN A 228 1.54 10.33 34.35
N LYS A 229 2.60 10.51 33.56
CA LYS A 229 3.17 11.83 33.20
C LYS A 229 3.42 11.94 31.71
N PHE A 230 3.44 13.19 31.23
CA PHE A 230 3.94 13.49 29.89
C PHE A 230 5.47 13.41 29.85
N TYR A 231 6.00 12.83 28.78
CA TYR A 231 7.43 12.70 28.49
C TYR A 231 7.65 12.64 26.97
N GLY A 232 8.88 12.35 26.56
CA GLY A 232 9.30 12.27 25.16
C GLY A 232 10.26 13.40 24.77
N ASP A 233 10.51 13.51 23.48
CA ASP A 233 11.37 14.53 22.89
C ASP A 233 10.87 14.93 21.48
N ASP A 234 11.59 15.84 20.83
CA ASP A 234 11.24 16.36 19.50
C ASP A 234 11.30 15.33 18.36
N GLN A 235 11.77 14.11 18.64
CA GLN A 235 11.72 12.99 17.70
C GLN A 235 10.39 12.25 17.77
N CYS A 236 9.56 12.46 18.80
CA CYS A 236 8.20 11.96 18.84
C CYS A 236 7.32 12.67 17.81
N PHE A 237 6.47 11.90 17.13
CA PHE A 237 5.53 12.45 16.14
C PHE A 237 4.27 11.60 16.06
N ILE A 238 3.19 12.21 15.58
CA ILE A 238 1.98 11.49 15.16
C ILE A 238 1.90 11.48 13.63
N PHE A 239 1.12 10.56 13.07
CA PHE A 239 0.98 10.42 11.62
C PHE A 239 -0.40 9.91 11.20
N THR A 240 -0.77 10.24 9.97
CA THR A 240 -1.79 9.52 9.20
C THR A 240 -1.09 8.65 8.16
N MET A 241 -1.63 7.44 7.94
CA MET A 241 -1.14 6.50 6.93
C MET A 241 -2.19 6.23 5.86
N LEU A 242 -3.45 6.06 6.28
CA LEU A 242 -4.61 5.89 5.42
C LEU A 242 -5.79 6.65 6.00
N ASN A 243 -6.57 7.30 5.15
CA ASN A 243 -7.78 8.02 5.53
C ASN A 243 -8.75 8.08 4.35
N HIS A 244 -10.03 8.26 4.66
CA HIS A 244 -11.11 8.32 3.67
C HIS A 244 -11.06 9.55 2.75
N VAL A 245 -10.32 10.60 3.14
CA VAL A 245 -10.17 11.86 2.38
C VAL A 245 -9.03 11.77 1.35
N GLY A 246 -8.22 10.70 1.38
CA GLY A 246 -7.11 10.50 0.44
C GLY A 246 -5.88 11.37 0.71
N VAL A 247 -5.73 11.92 1.92
CA VAL A 247 -4.48 12.60 2.32
C VAL A 247 -3.35 11.56 2.27
N PRO A 248 -2.21 11.86 1.62
CA PRO A 248 -1.08 10.92 1.57
C PRO A 248 -0.53 10.68 2.99
N PRO A 249 0.27 9.62 3.19
CA PRO A 249 0.96 9.41 4.45
C PRO A 249 1.68 10.68 4.92
N THR A 250 1.26 11.21 6.08
CA THR A 250 1.67 12.54 6.55
C THR A 250 2.14 12.46 8.00
N LYS A 251 3.28 13.09 8.27
CA LYS A 251 3.89 13.22 9.60
C LYS A 251 3.58 14.59 10.19
N TYR A 252 3.24 14.62 11.48
CA TYR A 252 2.96 15.86 12.20
C TYR A 252 3.94 16.03 13.36
N TYR A 253 4.36 17.26 13.62
CA TYR A 253 5.32 17.62 14.67
C TYR A 253 4.61 18.29 15.84
N SER A 254 5.10 18.03 17.05
CA SER A 254 4.49 18.60 18.25
C SER A 254 4.68 20.13 18.30
N LYS A 255 3.66 20.84 18.77
CA LYS A 255 3.70 22.29 19.06
C LYS A 255 4.24 22.59 20.45
N ASP A 256 4.22 21.60 21.35
CA ASP A 256 4.62 21.71 22.75
C ASP A 256 5.44 20.49 23.22
N GLN A 257 5.83 20.44 24.49
CA GLN A 257 6.67 19.39 25.06
C GLN A 257 5.89 18.17 25.60
N SER A 258 4.59 18.08 25.36
CA SER A 258 3.72 17.01 25.84
C SER A 258 3.54 15.95 24.76
N TYR A 259 4.61 15.24 24.43
CA TYR A 259 4.63 14.34 23.26
C TYR A 259 3.82 13.06 23.47
N VAL A 260 4.12 12.34 24.57
CA VAL A 260 3.51 11.06 24.93
C VAL A 260 3.20 11.03 26.41
N LYS A 261 2.17 10.27 26.83
CA LYS A 261 1.84 10.05 28.25
C LYS A 261 1.82 8.57 28.57
N GLY A 262 2.49 8.17 29.65
CA GLY A 262 2.57 6.78 30.11
C GLY A 262 1.54 6.51 31.21
N ASP A 263 0.26 6.49 30.85
CA ASP A 263 -0.84 6.34 31.82
C ASP A 263 -1.18 4.85 32.01
N PRO A 264 -0.99 4.24 33.20
CA PRO A 264 -1.19 2.80 33.40
C PRO A 264 -2.61 2.30 33.10
N ASP A 265 -3.60 3.19 33.13
CA ASP A 265 -5.01 2.87 32.90
C ASP A 265 -5.44 3.09 31.43
N SER A 266 -4.53 3.53 30.58
CA SER A 266 -4.71 3.65 29.14
C SER A 266 -3.66 2.82 28.39
N GLY A 267 -3.92 2.57 27.11
CA GLY A 267 -2.88 2.16 26.18
C GLY A 267 -2.04 3.37 25.73
N PRO A 268 -1.66 3.45 24.44
CA PRO A 268 -0.84 4.54 23.94
C PRO A 268 -1.58 5.89 23.95
N ILE A 269 -0.91 6.92 24.48
CA ILE A 269 -1.36 8.32 24.46
C ILE A 269 -0.30 9.20 23.79
N PHE A 270 -0.75 10.04 22.85
CA PHE A 270 0.06 11.05 22.17
C PHE A 270 -0.59 12.44 22.27
N GLY A 271 0.21 13.46 22.60
CA GLY A 271 -0.19 14.88 22.62
C GLY A 271 -0.84 15.36 23.92
N ALA A 272 -0.68 16.66 24.25
CA ALA A 272 -1.15 17.30 25.48
C ALA A 272 -2.68 17.22 25.66
N ALA A 273 -3.43 17.46 24.57
CA ALA A 273 -4.88 17.35 24.53
C ALA A 273 -5.34 15.93 24.16
N HIS A 274 -4.40 14.98 24.17
CA HIS A 274 -4.52 13.64 23.65
C HIS A 274 -5.09 13.61 22.23
N ASP A 275 -4.26 14.04 21.28
CA ASP A 275 -4.51 13.84 19.86
C ASP A 275 -4.84 12.38 19.56
N ILE A 276 -4.27 11.46 20.33
CA ILE A 276 -4.62 10.05 20.37
C ILE A 276 -4.67 9.60 21.83
N ASN A 277 -5.81 9.09 22.29
CA ASN A 277 -5.94 8.34 23.54
C ASN A 277 -6.69 7.03 23.29
N ILE A 278 -5.97 5.90 23.46
CA ILE A 278 -6.56 4.57 23.42
C ILE A 278 -6.76 4.09 24.85
N ILE A 279 -8.00 4.03 25.32
CA ILE A 279 -8.29 3.65 26.71
C ILE A 279 -8.32 2.13 26.93
N ASP A 280 -8.38 1.70 28.20
CA ASP A 280 -8.61 0.31 28.56
C ASP A 280 -9.87 -0.25 27.87
N ARG A 281 -9.72 -1.43 27.24
CA ARG A 281 -10.80 -2.15 26.56
C ARG A 281 -11.45 -1.33 25.43
N ALA A 282 -10.65 -0.55 24.71
CA ALA A 282 -11.05 0.27 23.56
C ALA A 282 -11.90 -0.43 22.49
N ASN A 283 -11.88 -1.77 22.42
CA ASN A 283 -12.71 -2.53 21.47
C ASN A 283 -14.19 -2.67 21.86
N ILE A 284 -14.54 -2.39 23.11
CA ILE A 284 -15.93 -2.47 23.62
C ILE A 284 -16.33 -1.23 24.43
N ALA A 285 -15.39 -0.31 24.63
CA ALA A 285 -15.69 0.98 25.22
C ALA A 285 -16.67 1.72 24.32
N ARG A 286 -17.55 2.53 24.92
CA ARG A 286 -18.44 3.41 24.17
C ARG A 286 -17.61 4.43 23.41
N ASP A 287 -18.11 4.83 22.23
CA ASP A 287 -17.42 5.70 21.26
C ASP A 287 -16.94 7.04 21.84
N ASP A 288 -17.46 7.46 23.00
CA ASP A 288 -17.15 8.70 23.71
C ASP A 288 -15.90 8.63 24.60
N LEU A 289 -15.27 7.46 24.76
CA LEU A 289 -14.15 7.29 25.70
C LEU A 289 -12.76 7.13 25.03
N CYS A 290 -12.71 6.60 23.80
CA CYS A 290 -11.53 6.80 22.94
C CYS A 290 -11.72 8.12 22.21
N TYR A 291 -10.71 8.98 22.19
CA TYR A 291 -10.82 10.24 21.45
C TYR A 291 -9.57 10.52 20.65
N GLN A 292 -9.82 11.18 19.53
CA GLN A 292 -8.83 11.61 18.57
C GLN A 292 -9.16 13.06 18.18
N SER A 293 -8.49 14.03 18.80
CA SER A 293 -8.58 15.44 18.40
C SER A 293 -7.51 15.80 17.37
N PHE A 294 -7.37 14.96 16.36
CA PHE A 294 -6.18 14.92 15.51
C PHE A 294 -6.23 15.93 14.33
N PRO A 295 -5.17 16.73 14.07
CA PRO A 295 -4.06 17.10 14.95
C PRO A 295 -4.32 18.45 15.64
N TYR A 296 -4.46 18.45 16.96
CA TYR A 296 -4.60 19.62 17.83
C TYR A 296 -3.24 20.07 18.37
N SER A 297 -2.52 19.21 19.10
CA SER A 297 -1.19 19.55 19.65
C SER A 297 -0.06 19.39 18.64
N TYR A 298 -0.36 18.95 17.41
CA TYR A 298 0.61 18.78 16.33
C TYR A 298 0.28 19.64 15.10
N PHE A 299 1.27 19.92 14.25
CA PHE A 299 1.11 20.61 12.97
C PHE A 299 1.83 19.89 11.83
N CYS A 300 1.35 20.09 10.61
CA CYS A 300 2.00 19.64 9.40
C CYS A 300 3.00 20.72 8.93
N LEU A 301 4.15 20.28 8.44
CA LEU A 301 5.09 21.12 7.68
C LEU A 301 4.92 20.88 6.17
#